data_AF-A0A519VTE2-F1
#
_entry.id   AF-A0A519VTE2-F1
#
_cell.length_a   1.000
_cell.length_b   1.000
_cell.length_c   1.000
_cell.angle_alpha   90.00
_cell.angle_beta   90.00
_cell.angle_gamma   90.00
#
_symmetry.space_group_name_H-M   'P 1'
#
loop_
_entity.id
_entity.type
_entity.pdbx_description
1 polymer ?
#
loop_
_entity_poly.entity_id
_entity_poly.type
_entity_poly.pdbx_seq_one_letter_code
_entity_poly.pdbx_strand_id
1 'polypeptide(L)'
;AIAEGLALRIVQRKVSRVLFGKRVVTLDLASLVAGTKYRGQFEERMKAVMNELEKSTDVILFIDEIHTIVGAGGASGSLDASNMFKPALARGEIQCIGATTLDEYRQYIEKDGALDRRFQKVMVEPATPDETVEILTRIKDKYEEHHGVTYTDEAIQACVTLTSRYISDRFLPDKAIDALDEAGSRVHLTNIHVPQNIIDIEAKIEDIKLEKNKVVRSQKYEEAAKLRDTEKNLIEELDKAKAEWEAETKTKRYEVSEDNVAEVVAMMTGIPVQRVGQTDSQKLLNMYDKVAEKIIGQDDAIKKLTKAIQRTRAGLKDPKKPIGSFIFLGPTGVGKTELAKELARFMFDSDDSLIQIDMSEYMEKFAVS
;
A
#
# COMPACT_ATOMS: atom_id res chain seq x y z
N ALA A 1 15.29 0.43 -1.33
CA ALA A 1 15.69 0.28 -2.75
C ALA A 1 16.82 1.22 -3.21
N ILE A 2 16.58 2.53 -3.44
CA ILE A 2 17.60 3.40 -4.07
C ILE A 2 18.85 3.58 -3.19
N ALA A 3 18.67 3.83 -1.88
CA ALA A 3 19.77 3.95 -0.93
C ALA A 3 20.59 2.65 -0.80
N GLU A 4 19.93 1.49 -0.81
CA GLU A 4 20.59 0.18 -0.84
C GLU A 4 21.35 -0.03 -2.16
N GLY A 5 20.79 0.41 -3.29
CA GLY A 5 21.45 0.41 -4.58
C GLY A 5 22.74 1.24 -4.57
N LEU A 6 22.75 2.38 -3.89
CA LEU A 6 23.97 3.15 -3.66
C LEU A 6 24.99 2.35 -2.83
N ALA A 7 24.57 1.75 -1.72
CA ALA A 7 25.44 0.92 -0.88
C ALA A 7 26.06 -0.25 -1.67
N LEU A 8 25.26 -0.94 -2.50
CA LEU A 8 25.71 -2.01 -3.38
C LEU A 8 26.75 -1.50 -4.38
N ARG A 9 26.51 -0.34 -5.00
CA ARG A 9 27.47 0.25 -5.96
C ARG A 9 28.77 0.71 -5.30
N ILE A 10 28.72 1.19 -4.05
CA ILE A 10 29.91 1.50 -3.26
C ILE A 10 30.75 0.24 -3.05
N VAL A 11 30.13 -0.86 -2.61
CA VAL A 11 30.81 -2.16 -2.41
C VAL A 11 31.41 -2.68 -3.72
N GLN A 12 30.65 -2.60 -4.82
CA GLN A 12 31.10 -3.00 -6.16
C GLN A 12 32.12 -2.03 -6.79
N ARG A 13 32.48 -0.93 -6.12
CA ARG A 13 33.36 0.13 -6.64
C ARG A 13 32.88 0.74 -7.97
N LYS A 14 31.57 0.74 -8.23
CA LYS A 14 30.91 1.36 -9.40
C LYS A 14 30.50 2.82 -9.15
N VAL A 15 31.26 3.51 -8.32
CA VAL A 15 31.05 4.90 -7.86
C VAL A 15 32.37 5.68 -7.97
N SER A 16 32.31 7.00 -7.77
CA SER A 16 33.53 7.82 -7.67
C SER A 16 34.43 7.33 -6.53
N ARG A 17 35.76 7.45 -6.69
CA ARG A 17 36.76 7.07 -5.69
C ARG A 17 36.55 7.77 -4.33
N VAL A 18 35.93 8.95 -4.34
CA VAL A 18 35.59 9.72 -3.13
C VAL A 18 34.61 8.97 -2.21
N LEU A 19 33.80 8.06 -2.78
CA LEU A 19 32.82 7.27 -2.04
C LEU A 19 33.35 5.89 -1.63
N PHE A 20 34.59 5.55 -1.96
CA PHE A 20 35.15 4.24 -1.63
C PHE A 20 35.34 4.11 -0.12
N GLY A 21 34.94 2.95 0.42
CA GLY A 21 35.03 2.69 1.86
C GLY A 21 33.98 3.41 2.70
N LYS A 22 33.09 4.21 2.10
CA LYS A 22 31.97 4.81 2.83
C LYS A 22 30.89 3.78 3.16
N ARG A 23 30.25 3.96 4.32
CA ARG A 23 29.12 3.15 4.81
C ARG A 23 27.84 3.98 4.70
N VAL A 24 26.76 3.36 4.24
CA VAL A 24 25.42 3.96 4.26
C VAL A 24 24.70 3.42 5.49
N VAL A 25 24.21 4.31 6.35
CA VAL A 25 23.55 3.95 7.61
C VAL A 25 22.19 4.63 7.67
N THR A 26 21.13 3.86 7.88
CA THR A 26 19.77 4.39 8.05
C THR A 26 19.54 4.85 9.48
N LEU A 27 18.95 6.03 9.65
CA LEU A 27 18.49 6.53 10.93
C LEU A 27 17.04 6.07 11.17
N ASP A 28 16.85 5.16 12.11
CA ASP A 28 15.51 4.75 12.55
C ASP A 28 15.01 5.62 13.71
N LEU A 29 14.10 6.53 13.40
CA LEU A 29 13.47 7.42 14.38
C LEU A 29 12.59 6.66 15.37
N ALA A 30 11.92 5.59 14.95
CA ALA A 30 11.04 4.81 15.82
C ALA A 30 11.85 4.15 16.95
N SER A 31 13.01 3.57 16.62
CA SER A 31 13.93 3.01 17.60
C SER A 31 14.49 4.04 18.59
N LEU A 32 14.68 5.30 18.14
CA LEU A 32 15.17 6.37 19.01
C LEU A 32 14.12 6.80 20.05
N VAL A 33 12.85 6.82 19.66
CA VAL A 33 11.72 7.12 20.54
C VAL A 33 11.40 5.93 21.46
N ALA A 34 11.60 4.69 20.98
CA ALA A 34 11.30 3.49 21.75
C ALA A 34 12.02 3.47 23.11
N GLY A 35 11.24 3.30 24.19
CA GLY A 35 11.75 3.28 25.56
C GLY A 35 12.14 4.64 26.14
N THR A 36 11.91 5.75 25.42
CA THR A 36 11.99 7.10 26.00
C THR A 36 10.68 7.44 26.70
N LYS A 37 10.76 7.95 27.93
CA LYS A 37 9.59 8.44 28.68
C LYS A 37 9.42 9.94 28.58
N TYR A 38 10.50 10.64 28.27
CA TYR A 38 10.58 12.10 28.28
C TYR A 38 11.34 12.60 27.06
N ARG A 39 10.93 13.77 26.54
CA ARG A 39 11.59 14.46 25.42
C ARG A 39 13.10 14.61 25.59
N GLY A 40 13.57 14.93 26.80
CA GLY A 40 15.01 15.09 27.06
C GLY A 40 15.84 13.81 26.82
N GLN A 41 15.27 12.62 27.04
CA GLN A 41 15.95 11.35 26.77
C GLN A 41 16.12 11.10 25.27
N PHE A 42 15.12 11.50 24.48
CA PHE A 42 15.24 11.47 23.02
C PHE A 42 16.32 12.43 22.54
N GLU A 43 16.32 13.68 23.03
CA GLU A 43 17.35 14.67 22.67
C GLU A 43 18.76 14.20 23.04
N GLU A 44 18.93 13.55 24.20
CA GLU A 44 20.22 12.98 24.63
C GLU A 44 20.70 11.86 23.70
N ARG A 45 19.80 10.94 23.31
CA ARG A 45 20.10 9.88 22.34
C ARG A 45 20.46 10.46 20.97
N MET A 46 19.69 11.43 20.50
CA MET A 46 19.99 12.14 19.25
C MET A 46 21.36 12.82 19.32
N LYS A 47 21.72 13.39 20.48
CA LYS A 47 23.00 14.06 20.65
C LYS A 47 24.15 13.06 20.60
N ALA A 48 23.98 11.87 21.19
CA ALA A 48 24.94 10.79 21.08
C ALA A 48 25.14 10.35 19.63
N VAL A 49 24.05 10.18 18.86
CA VAL A 49 24.11 9.85 17.43
C VAL A 49 24.84 10.94 16.64
N MET A 50 24.51 12.22 16.86
CA MET A 50 25.15 13.34 16.16
C MET A 50 26.64 13.43 16.47
N ASN A 51 27.05 13.26 17.73
CA ASN A 51 28.45 13.25 18.13
C ASN A 51 29.25 12.11 17.47
N GLU A 52 28.61 10.96 17.20
CA GLU A 52 29.25 9.85 16.50
C GLU A 52 29.38 10.12 15.00
N LEU A 53 28.34 10.72 14.40
CA LEU A 53 28.34 11.11 12.99
C LEU A 53 29.38 12.19 12.69
N GLU A 54 29.54 13.17 13.58
CA GLU A 54 30.57 14.23 13.44
C GLU A 54 32.00 13.68 13.43
N LYS A 55 32.24 12.55 14.13
CA LYS A 55 33.56 11.89 14.16
C LYS A 55 33.77 10.94 12.97
N SER A 56 32.69 10.48 12.34
CA SER A 56 32.70 9.40 11.36
C SER A 56 32.58 9.94 9.93
N THR A 57 33.70 10.32 9.33
CA THR A 57 33.75 10.86 7.94
C THR A 57 33.45 9.83 6.85
N ASP A 58 33.46 8.55 7.20
CA ASP A 58 33.14 7.42 6.32
C ASP A 58 31.63 7.11 6.26
N VAL A 59 30.78 7.82 7.00
CA VAL A 59 29.34 7.53 7.05
C VAL A 59 28.54 8.47 6.13
N ILE A 60 27.58 7.89 5.41
CA ILE A 60 26.49 8.58 4.72
C ILE A 60 25.20 8.20 5.44
N LEU A 61 24.56 9.18 6.06
CA LEU A 61 23.32 8.99 6.80
C LEU A 61 22.13 8.97 5.84
N PHE A 62 21.32 7.92 5.85
CA PHE A 62 20.03 7.89 5.17
C PHE A 62 18.93 8.18 6.18
N ILE A 63 18.10 9.17 5.89
CA ILE A 63 16.94 9.55 6.72
C ILE A 63 15.70 9.38 5.86
N ASP A 64 14.90 8.39 6.20
CA ASP A 64 13.56 8.29 5.61
C ASP A 64 12.66 9.34 6.24
N GLU A 65 11.72 9.88 5.46
CA GLU A 65 10.81 10.93 5.90
C GLU A 65 11.51 12.09 6.62
N ILE A 66 12.56 12.67 6.01
CA ILE A 66 13.42 13.69 6.64
C ILE A 66 12.66 14.91 7.18
N HIS A 67 11.48 15.21 6.62
CA HIS A 67 10.60 16.28 7.09
C HIS A 67 10.14 16.08 8.54
N THR A 68 10.08 14.84 9.05
CA THR A 68 9.69 14.54 10.45
C THR A 68 10.67 15.13 11.46
N ILE A 69 11.96 15.20 11.11
CA ILE A 69 13.04 15.76 11.94
C ILE A 69 13.09 17.29 11.84
N VAL A 70 12.69 17.83 10.68
CA VAL A 70 12.87 19.24 10.31
C VAL A 70 11.61 20.09 10.56
N GLY A 71 10.42 19.49 10.40
CA GLY A 71 9.13 20.17 10.25
C GLY A 71 8.29 20.32 11.52
N ALA A 72 8.82 19.94 12.67
CA ALA A 72 8.14 19.88 13.97
C ALA A 72 7.79 21.26 14.61
N GLY A 73 7.78 22.34 13.83
CA GLY A 73 7.56 23.71 14.33
C GLY A 73 6.10 24.14 14.43
N GLY A 74 5.13 23.32 13.99
CA GLY A 74 3.73 23.75 13.80
C GLY A 74 2.67 23.06 14.68
N ALA A 75 2.95 21.89 15.26
CA ALA A 75 1.96 21.14 16.05
C ALA A 75 2.54 20.70 17.39
N SER A 76 1.78 20.95 18.47
CA SER A 76 2.15 20.58 19.84
C SER A 76 2.25 19.06 19.98
N GLY A 77 3.46 18.51 19.85
CA GLY A 77 3.73 17.08 20.08
C GLY A 77 4.88 16.47 19.29
N SER A 78 5.35 17.10 18.22
CA SER A 78 6.45 16.57 17.40
C SER A 78 7.82 16.75 18.07
N LEU A 79 8.62 15.70 18.06
CA LEU A 79 10.00 15.68 18.57
C LEU A 79 10.91 16.53 17.66
N ASP A 80 11.03 17.82 17.95
CA ASP A 80 11.83 18.75 17.15
C ASP A 80 13.33 18.56 17.39
N ALA A 81 13.99 17.83 16.48
CA ALA A 81 15.44 17.67 16.42
C ALA A 81 16.11 18.61 15.40
N SER A 82 15.35 19.55 14.80
CA SER A 82 15.86 20.41 13.73
C SER A 82 17.02 21.30 14.19
N ASN A 83 16.99 21.75 15.46
CA ASN A 83 18.06 22.56 16.07
C ASN A 83 19.39 21.81 16.19
N MET A 84 19.38 20.48 16.17
CA MET A 84 20.59 19.65 16.24
C MET A 84 21.16 19.41 14.83
N PHE A 85 20.30 19.16 13.85
CA PHE A 85 20.73 18.90 12.47
C PHE A 85 21.14 20.15 11.71
N LYS A 86 20.44 21.29 11.89
CA LYS A 86 20.72 22.53 11.13
C LYS A 86 22.19 22.96 11.22
N PRO A 87 22.84 23.02 12.40
CA PRO A 87 24.25 23.41 12.48
C PRO A 87 25.19 22.43 11.79
N ALA A 88 24.99 21.11 12.00
CA ALA A 88 25.85 20.08 11.44
C ALA A 88 25.74 20.00 9.90
N LEU A 89 24.53 20.16 9.36
CA LEU A 89 24.28 20.26 7.91
C LEU A 89 24.84 21.57 7.34
N ALA A 90 24.70 22.68 8.05
CA ALA A 90 25.23 23.98 7.62
C ALA A 90 26.76 23.98 7.53
N ARG A 91 27.44 23.31 8.47
CA ARG A 91 28.90 23.14 8.48
C ARG A 91 29.40 22.05 7.53
N GLY A 92 28.51 21.18 7.04
CA GLY A 92 28.88 20.06 6.16
C GLY A 92 29.61 18.93 6.89
N GLU A 93 29.45 18.84 8.22
CA GLU A 93 30.03 17.79 9.06
C GLU A 93 29.30 16.45 8.87
N ILE A 94 28.01 16.52 8.50
CA ILE A 94 27.19 15.34 8.24
C ILE A 94 26.82 15.30 6.77
N GLN A 95 27.14 14.18 6.14
CA GLN A 95 26.68 13.84 4.80
C GLN A 95 25.42 12.98 4.92
N CYS A 96 24.28 13.48 4.44
CA CYS A 96 23.03 12.72 4.48
C CYS A 96 22.28 12.70 3.15
N ILE A 97 21.40 11.70 3.02
CA ILE A 97 20.41 11.55 1.97
C ILE A 97 19.06 11.50 2.68
N GLY A 98 18.19 12.47 2.40
CA GLY A 98 16.82 12.52 2.91
C GLY A 98 15.82 12.08 1.86
N ALA A 99 14.88 11.21 2.22
CA ALA A 99 13.69 10.92 1.42
C ALA A 99 12.48 11.68 1.98
N THR A 100 11.64 12.23 1.12
CA THR A 100 10.41 12.96 1.48
C THR A 100 9.54 13.12 0.24
N THR A 101 8.25 13.39 0.44
CA THR A 101 7.34 13.73 -0.66
C THR A 101 7.55 15.17 -1.13
N LEU A 102 7.08 15.50 -2.34
CA LEU A 102 7.19 16.85 -2.90
C LEU A 102 6.47 17.89 -2.03
N ASP A 103 5.32 17.52 -1.46
CA ASP A 103 4.50 18.42 -0.66
C ASP A 103 5.15 18.72 0.68
N GLU A 104 5.70 17.71 1.36
CA GLU A 104 6.49 17.88 2.58
C GLU A 104 7.76 18.70 2.35
N TYR A 105 8.46 18.46 1.23
CA TYR A 105 9.63 19.26 0.88
C TYR A 105 9.28 20.75 0.80
N ARG A 106 8.21 21.09 0.08
CA ARG A 106 7.71 22.47 -0.07
C ARG A 106 7.26 23.06 1.26
N GLN A 107 6.64 22.26 2.11
CA GLN A 107 6.08 22.72 3.37
C GLN A 107 7.16 22.99 4.42
N TYR A 108 8.17 22.11 4.54
CA TYR A 108 9.08 22.08 5.68
C TYR A 108 10.54 22.40 5.36
N ILE A 109 11.02 22.09 4.15
CA ILE A 109 12.44 22.22 3.80
C ILE A 109 12.67 23.47 2.93
N GLU A 110 11.88 23.66 1.89
CA GLU A 110 12.05 24.78 0.93
C GLU A 110 11.86 26.15 1.58
N LYS A 111 11.01 26.24 2.61
CA LYS A 111 10.78 27.47 3.37
C LYS A 111 11.96 27.83 4.29
N ASP A 112 12.81 26.87 4.64
CA ASP A 112 13.98 27.09 5.49
C ASP A 112 15.23 27.34 4.64
N GLY A 113 15.62 28.61 4.55
CA GLY A 113 16.77 29.03 3.74
C GLY A 113 18.12 28.45 4.17
N ALA A 114 18.27 27.90 5.39
CA ALA A 114 19.49 27.22 5.79
C ALA A 114 19.58 25.79 5.22
N LEU A 115 18.44 25.10 5.16
CA LEU A 115 18.35 23.72 4.66
C LEU A 115 18.26 23.67 3.14
N ASP A 116 17.46 24.54 2.51
CA ASP A 116 17.32 24.59 1.05
C ASP A 116 18.65 24.88 0.34
N ARG A 117 19.56 25.64 0.98
CA ARG A 117 20.93 25.89 0.48
C ARG A 117 21.91 24.73 0.68
N ARG A 118 21.54 23.67 1.40
CA ARG A 118 22.39 22.51 1.70
C ARG A 118 21.89 21.23 1.04
N PHE A 119 20.61 21.17 0.71
CA PHE A 119 20.06 20.06 -0.06
C PHE A 119 20.09 20.33 -1.56
N GLN A 120 20.49 19.32 -2.31
CA GLN A 120 20.27 19.27 -3.76
C GLN A 120 19.04 18.39 -4.02
N LYS A 121 18.02 18.97 -4.65
CA LYS A 121 16.81 18.23 -5.04
C LYS A 121 17.14 17.23 -6.16
N VAL A 122 16.68 15.99 -5.99
CA VAL A 122 16.69 14.93 -7.01
C VAL A 122 15.27 14.39 -7.10
N MET A 123 14.61 14.59 -8.24
CA MET A 123 13.26 14.08 -8.45
C MET A 123 13.32 12.58 -8.77
N VAL A 124 12.58 11.79 -8.00
CA VAL A 124 12.37 10.37 -8.27
C VAL A 124 11.00 10.23 -8.91
N GLU A 125 10.98 9.84 -10.18
CA GLU A 125 9.73 9.57 -10.88
C GLU A 125 9.21 8.17 -10.52
N PRO A 126 7.89 7.95 -10.57
CA PRO A 126 7.30 6.61 -10.47
C PRO A 126 7.87 5.65 -11.52
N ALA A 127 7.90 4.36 -11.20
CA ALA A 127 8.33 3.33 -12.16
C ALA A 127 7.39 3.31 -13.37
N THR A 128 7.95 3.10 -14.56
CA THR A 128 7.17 2.84 -15.77
C THR A 128 6.46 1.48 -15.66
N PRO A 129 5.39 1.23 -16.45
CA PRO A 129 4.75 -0.09 -16.47
C PRO A 129 5.73 -1.22 -16.75
N ASP A 130 6.62 -1.05 -17.72
CA ASP A 130 7.60 -2.07 -18.12
C ASP A 130 8.64 -2.32 -17.00
N GLU A 131 9.16 -1.26 -16.37
CA GLU A 131 10.04 -1.39 -15.20
C GLU A 131 9.33 -2.06 -14.02
N THR A 132 8.03 -1.81 -13.85
CA THR A 132 7.26 -2.43 -12.78
C THR A 132 7.10 -3.93 -13.01
N VAL A 133 6.83 -4.37 -14.25
CA VAL A 133 6.79 -5.80 -14.59
C VAL A 133 8.13 -6.47 -14.28
N GLU A 134 9.25 -5.80 -14.61
CA GLU A 134 10.58 -6.32 -14.27
C GLU A 134 10.80 -6.41 -12.76
N ILE A 135 10.37 -5.39 -12.00
CA ILE A 135 10.44 -5.38 -10.53
C ILE A 135 9.63 -6.55 -9.96
N LEU A 136 8.36 -6.72 -10.37
CA LEU A 136 7.49 -7.79 -9.91
C LEU A 136 8.08 -9.16 -10.22
N THR A 137 8.61 -9.35 -11.45
CA THR A 137 9.24 -10.60 -11.86
C THR A 137 10.44 -10.96 -11.00
N ARG A 138 11.22 -9.97 -10.53
CA ARG A 138 12.39 -10.20 -9.67
C ARG A 138 12.05 -10.45 -8.20
N ILE A 139 10.88 -10.02 -7.73
CA ILE A 139 10.45 -10.22 -6.35
C ILE A 139 9.48 -11.39 -6.19
N LYS A 140 8.87 -11.88 -7.30
CA LYS A 140 7.81 -12.90 -7.26
C LYS A 140 8.20 -14.13 -6.47
N ASP A 141 9.42 -14.63 -6.62
CA ASP A 141 9.89 -15.86 -5.96
C ASP A 141 9.72 -15.80 -4.43
N LYS A 142 9.92 -14.62 -3.82
CA LYS A 142 9.73 -14.42 -2.38
C LYS A 142 8.26 -14.51 -1.98
N TYR A 143 7.36 -13.95 -2.79
CA TYR A 143 5.92 -14.00 -2.56
C TYR A 143 5.35 -15.39 -2.85
N GLU A 144 5.86 -16.08 -3.86
CA GLU A 144 5.52 -17.46 -4.16
C GLU A 144 5.88 -18.41 -3.01
N GLU A 145 7.07 -18.24 -2.44
CA GLU A 145 7.49 -19.01 -1.27
C GLU A 145 6.67 -18.66 -0.04
N HIS A 146 6.44 -17.38 0.22
CA HIS A 146 5.68 -16.92 1.38
C HIS A 146 4.23 -17.41 1.37
N HIS A 147 3.56 -17.37 0.22
CA HIS A 147 2.15 -17.74 0.07
C HIS A 147 1.93 -19.16 -0.43
N GLY A 148 2.99 -19.91 -0.79
CA GLY A 148 2.83 -21.23 -1.40
C GLY A 148 2.03 -21.18 -2.71
N VAL A 149 2.32 -20.20 -3.56
CA VAL A 149 1.65 -20.00 -4.86
C VAL A 149 2.65 -19.93 -6.01
N THR A 150 2.16 -19.86 -7.24
CA THR A 150 2.98 -19.61 -8.43
C THR A 150 2.26 -18.59 -9.30
N TYR A 151 2.92 -17.48 -9.60
CA TYR A 151 2.33 -16.41 -10.40
C TYR A 151 2.59 -16.66 -11.88
N THR A 152 1.52 -16.66 -12.66
CA THR A 152 1.59 -16.65 -14.13
C THR A 152 2.16 -15.32 -14.63
N ASP A 153 2.76 -15.33 -15.81
CA ASP A 153 3.27 -14.09 -16.41
C ASP A 153 2.11 -13.13 -16.74
N GLU A 154 0.94 -13.67 -17.10
CA GLU A 154 -0.31 -12.94 -17.29
C GLU A 154 -0.78 -12.27 -15.99
N ALA A 155 -0.69 -12.95 -14.83
CA ALA A 155 -1.02 -12.36 -13.55
C ALA A 155 -0.11 -11.17 -13.20
N ILE A 156 1.20 -11.29 -13.46
CA ILE A 156 2.15 -10.19 -13.22
C ILE A 156 1.81 -8.99 -14.10
N GLN A 157 1.52 -9.23 -15.38
CA GLN A 157 1.10 -8.18 -16.31
C GLN A 157 -0.22 -7.53 -15.87
N ALA A 158 -1.15 -8.33 -15.36
CA ALA A 158 -2.43 -7.86 -14.82
C ALA A 158 -2.24 -6.99 -13.58
N CYS A 159 -1.34 -7.35 -12.66
CA CYS A 159 -1.02 -6.54 -11.48
C CYS A 159 -0.64 -5.11 -11.89
N VAL A 160 0.17 -4.94 -12.94
CA VAL A 160 0.56 -3.60 -13.41
C VAL A 160 -0.57 -2.92 -14.17
N THR A 161 -1.21 -3.63 -15.12
CA THR A 161 -2.19 -3.04 -16.03
C THR A 161 -3.46 -2.61 -15.31
N LEU A 162 -3.98 -3.47 -14.42
CA LEU A 162 -5.23 -3.23 -13.70
C LEU A 162 -5.04 -2.16 -12.62
N THR A 163 -3.96 -2.23 -11.83
CA THR A 163 -3.71 -1.22 -10.80
C THR A 163 -3.38 0.15 -11.40
N SER A 164 -2.71 0.20 -12.56
CA SER A 164 -2.51 1.46 -13.29
C SER A 164 -3.81 2.08 -13.77
N ARG A 165 -4.80 1.25 -14.11
CA ARG A 165 -6.09 1.70 -14.66
C ARG A 165 -7.11 2.09 -13.58
N TYR A 166 -7.18 1.33 -12.49
CA TYR A 166 -8.24 1.44 -11.48
C TYR A 166 -7.79 2.07 -10.16
N ILE A 167 -6.49 2.02 -9.82
CA ILE A 167 -5.94 2.61 -8.60
C ILE A 167 -5.15 3.85 -8.96
N SER A 168 -5.77 5.03 -8.91
CA SER A 168 -5.18 6.30 -9.36
C SER A 168 -4.51 7.12 -8.27
N ASP A 169 -4.82 6.84 -7.01
CA ASP A 169 -4.33 7.53 -5.82
C ASP A 169 -2.93 7.08 -5.38
N ARG A 170 -2.45 5.95 -5.93
CA ARG A 170 -1.12 5.39 -5.65
C ARG A 170 -0.22 5.32 -6.89
N PHE A 171 1.08 5.33 -6.65
CA PHE A 171 2.11 5.28 -7.69
C PHE A 171 2.66 3.86 -7.88
N LEU A 172 3.17 3.58 -9.09
CA LEU A 172 3.94 2.37 -9.35
C LEU A 172 5.36 2.51 -8.76
N PRO A 173 5.97 1.41 -8.29
CA PRO A 173 5.51 0.01 -8.39
C PRO A 173 4.61 -0.46 -7.23
N ASP A 174 4.48 0.34 -6.17
CA ASP A 174 3.90 -0.01 -4.87
C ASP A 174 2.51 -0.67 -4.98
N LYS A 175 1.56 0.01 -5.64
CA LYS A 175 0.20 -0.52 -5.83
C LYS A 175 0.13 -1.86 -6.58
N ALA A 176 1.11 -2.14 -7.44
CA ALA A 176 1.16 -3.40 -8.19
C ALA A 176 1.74 -4.53 -7.34
N ILE A 177 2.65 -4.20 -6.42
CA ILE A 177 3.17 -5.12 -5.41
C ILE A 177 2.05 -5.50 -4.44
N ASP A 178 1.25 -4.54 -3.97
CA ASP A 178 0.09 -4.80 -3.12
C ASP A 178 -0.87 -5.79 -3.78
N ALA A 179 -1.21 -5.57 -5.05
CA ALA A 179 -2.09 -6.48 -5.80
C ALA A 179 -1.49 -7.88 -5.99
N LEU A 180 -0.16 -7.99 -6.18
CA LEU A 180 0.54 -9.27 -6.28
C LEU A 180 0.45 -10.04 -4.95
N ASP A 181 0.74 -9.35 -3.84
CA ASP A 181 0.73 -9.90 -2.48
C ASP A 181 -0.67 -10.41 -2.10
N GLU A 182 -1.68 -9.55 -2.29
CA GLU A 182 -3.06 -9.86 -1.93
C GLU A 182 -3.67 -10.96 -2.82
N ALA A 183 -3.30 -11.01 -4.11
CA ALA A 183 -3.70 -12.13 -4.99
C ALA A 183 -3.09 -13.47 -4.53
N GLY A 184 -1.82 -13.48 -4.14
CA GLY A 184 -1.17 -14.69 -3.63
C GLY A 184 -1.79 -15.17 -2.33
N SER A 185 -1.91 -14.28 -1.35
CA SER A 185 -2.53 -14.57 -0.05
C SER A 185 -3.94 -15.13 -0.20
N ARG A 186 -4.75 -14.55 -1.09
CA ARG A 186 -6.13 -14.99 -1.29
C ARG A 186 -6.25 -16.34 -1.98
N VAL A 187 -5.47 -16.57 -3.04
CA VAL A 187 -5.44 -17.88 -3.71
C VAL A 187 -4.98 -18.95 -2.73
N HIS A 188 -4.00 -18.65 -1.88
CA HIS A 188 -3.59 -19.55 -0.81
C HIS A 188 -4.76 -19.86 0.13
N LEU A 189 -5.36 -18.84 0.75
CA LEU A 189 -6.47 -19.01 1.71
C LEU A 189 -7.67 -19.76 1.13
N THR A 190 -8.00 -19.53 -0.14
CA THR A 190 -9.15 -20.19 -0.79
C THR A 190 -8.90 -21.68 -1.02
N ASN A 191 -7.64 -22.10 -1.17
CA ASN A 191 -7.28 -23.48 -1.44
C ASN A 191 -6.78 -24.24 -0.18
N ILE A 192 -6.70 -23.59 0.97
CA ILE A 192 -6.44 -24.26 2.25
C ILE A 192 -7.72 -24.99 2.68
N HIS A 193 -7.78 -26.29 2.41
CA HIS A 193 -8.76 -27.18 2.99
C HIS A 193 -8.15 -28.00 4.12
N VAL A 194 -8.66 -27.80 5.33
CA VAL A 194 -8.32 -28.62 6.49
C VAL A 194 -8.94 -30.02 6.30
N PRO A 195 -8.14 -31.10 6.33
CA PRO A 195 -8.63 -32.47 6.26
C PRO A 195 -9.70 -32.77 7.31
N GLN A 196 -10.75 -33.50 6.93
CA GLN A 196 -11.89 -33.80 7.83
C GLN A 196 -11.45 -34.52 9.11
N ASN A 197 -10.42 -35.36 9.05
CA ASN A 197 -9.87 -36.04 10.22
C ASN A 197 -9.34 -35.06 11.29
N ILE A 198 -8.74 -33.93 10.90
CA ILE A 198 -8.27 -32.91 11.84
C ILE A 198 -9.46 -32.25 12.54
N ILE A 199 -10.48 -31.87 11.76
CA ILE A 199 -11.73 -31.26 12.28
C ILE A 199 -12.42 -32.22 13.26
N ASP A 200 -12.51 -33.50 12.90
CA ASP A 200 -13.13 -34.52 13.74
C ASP A 200 -12.36 -34.77 15.05
N ILE A 201 -11.02 -34.73 15.02
CA ILE A 201 -10.18 -34.86 16.22
C ILE A 201 -10.33 -33.63 17.12
N GLU A 202 -10.34 -32.42 16.56
CA GLU A 202 -10.57 -31.18 17.32
C GLU A 202 -11.94 -31.18 18.02
N ALA A 203 -12.99 -31.59 17.30
CA ALA A 203 -14.33 -31.73 17.87
C ALA A 203 -14.36 -32.74 19.03
N LYS A 204 -13.71 -33.91 18.88
CA LYS A 204 -13.60 -34.91 19.97
C LYS A 204 -12.83 -34.38 21.18
N ILE A 205 -11.77 -33.61 20.98
CA ILE A 205 -11.02 -32.99 22.08
C ILE A 205 -11.91 -32.01 22.85
N GLU A 206 -12.74 -31.23 22.13
CA GLU A 206 -13.65 -30.28 22.75
C GLU A 206 -14.75 -30.98 23.57
N ASP A 207 -15.35 -32.05 23.02
CA ASP A 207 -16.31 -32.89 23.74
C ASP A 207 -15.70 -33.50 25.02
N ILE A 208 -14.49 -34.05 24.93
CA ILE A 208 -13.78 -34.62 26.09
C ILE A 208 -13.45 -33.53 27.12
N LYS A 209 -13.09 -32.31 26.71
CA LYS A 209 -12.86 -31.19 27.62
C LYS A 209 -14.12 -30.85 28.41
N LEU A 210 -15.28 -30.80 27.75
CA LEU A 210 -16.57 -30.55 28.38
C LEU A 210 -16.93 -31.68 29.36
N GLU A 211 -16.76 -32.93 28.95
CA GLU A 211 -17.05 -34.09 29.79
C GLU A 211 -16.12 -34.16 31.00
N LYS A 212 -14.81 -33.97 30.81
CA LYS A 212 -13.81 -33.89 31.89
C LYS A 212 -14.17 -32.83 32.92
N ASN A 213 -14.56 -31.63 32.49
CA ASN A 213 -14.98 -30.55 33.39
C ASN A 213 -16.22 -30.93 34.22
N LYS A 214 -17.18 -31.66 33.62
CA LYS A 214 -18.37 -32.16 34.32
C LYS A 214 -18.03 -33.23 35.35
N VAL A 215 -17.14 -34.15 35.01
CA VAL A 215 -16.68 -35.25 35.89
C VAL A 215 -15.82 -34.72 37.05
N VAL A 216 -14.97 -33.73 36.80
CA VAL A 216 -14.18 -33.03 37.84
C VAL A 216 -15.09 -32.31 38.84
N ARG A 217 -16.13 -31.60 38.35
CA ARG A 217 -17.14 -30.97 39.22
C ARG A 217 -17.90 -31.99 40.07
N SER A 218 -18.07 -33.20 39.56
CA SER A 218 -18.73 -34.31 40.27
C SER A 218 -17.78 -35.10 41.19
N GLN A 219 -16.54 -34.63 41.38
CA GLN A 219 -15.49 -35.24 42.23
C GLN A 219 -15.14 -36.70 41.86
N LYS A 220 -15.40 -37.11 40.62
CA LYS A 220 -15.06 -38.45 40.14
C LYS A 220 -13.64 -38.47 39.55
N TYR A 221 -12.64 -38.47 40.43
CA TYR A 221 -11.24 -38.26 40.03
C TYR A 221 -10.67 -39.36 39.12
N GLU A 222 -11.13 -40.61 39.24
CA GLU A 222 -10.66 -41.72 38.41
C GLU A 222 -11.19 -41.64 36.96
N GLU A 223 -12.46 -41.30 36.78
CA GLU A 223 -13.05 -41.02 35.46
C GLU A 223 -12.38 -39.79 34.82
N ALA A 224 -12.10 -38.75 35.61
CA ALA A 224 -11.39 -37.56 35.13
C ALA A 224 -9.95 -37.85 34.70
N ALA A 225 -9.26 -38.77 35.38
CA ALA A 225 -7.92 -39.22 34.99
C ALA A 225 -7.94 -39.94 33.64
N LYS A 226 -8.91 -40.84 33.40
CA LYS A 226 -9.09 -41.51 32.10
C LYS A 226 -9.35 -40.51 30.98
N LEU A 227 -10.25 -39.55 31.20
CA LEU A 227 -10.56 -38.51 30.21
C LEU A 227 -9.36 -37.60 29.90
N ARG A 228 -8.52 -37.32 30.89
CA ARG A 228 -7.26 -36.57 30.69
C ARG A 228 -6.27 -37.36 29.83
N ASP A 229 -6.13 -38.65 30.08
CA ASP A 229 -5.21 -39.49 29.31
C ASP A 229 -5.70 -39.67 27.86
N THR A 230 -7.02 -39.77 27.63
CA THR A 230 -7.59 -39.76 26.28
C THR A 230 -7.46 -38.41 25.57
N GLU A 231 -7.64 -37.29 26.27
CA GLU A 231 -7.41 -35.95 25.72
C GLU A 231 -5.95 -35.80 25.28
N LYS A 232 -5.00 -36.27 26.12
CA LYS A 232 -3.58 -36.23 25.80
C LYS A 232 -3.27 -37.03 24.52
N ASN A 233 -3.80 -38.24 24.40
CA ASN A 233 -3.61 -39.06 23.19
C ASN A 233 -4.19 -38.40 21.94
N LEU A 234 -5.39 -37.81 22.03
CA LEU A 234 -5.99 -37.08 20.90
C LEU A 234 -5.20 -35.82 20.52
N ILE A 235 -4.61 -35.11 21.49
CA ILE A 235 -3.73 -33.97 21.21
C ILE A 235 -2.47 -34.47 20.47
N GLU A 236 -1.86 -35.57 20.91
CA GLU A 236 -0.71 -36.16 20.21
C GLU A 236 -1.07 -36.62 18.78
N GLU A 237 -2.26 -37.20 18.58
CA GLU A 237 -2.78 -37.54 17.24
C GLU A 237 -3.06 -36.29 16.39
N LEU A 238 -3.62 -35.23 16.98
CA LEU A 238 -3.89 -33.96 16.31
C LEU A 238 -2.59 -33.30 15.85
N ASP A 239 -1.58 -33.24 16.72
CA ASP A 239 -0.28 -32.63 16.42
C ASP A 239 0.41 -33.39 15.28
N LYS A 240 0.31 -34.72 15.27
CA LYS A 240 0.82 -35.56 14.19
C LYS A 240 0.08 -35.30 12.87
N ALA A 241 -1.26 -35.27 12.89
CA ALA A 241 -2.06 -35.01 11.71
C ALA A 241 -1.83 -33.59 11.15
N LYS A 242 -1.66 -32.59 12.03
CA LYS A 242 -1.29 -31.21 11.65
C LYS A 242 0.09 -31.15 11.01
N ALA A 243 1.08 -31.82 11.60
CA ALA A 243 2.44 -31.85 11.03
C ALA A 243 2.48 -32.52 9.65
N GLU A 244 1.73 -33.61 9.45
CA GLU A 244 1.59 -34.26 8.14
C GLU A 244 0.91 -33.34 7.12
N TRP A 245 -0.17 -32.66 7.53
CA TRP A 245 -0.88 -31.73 6.66
C TRP A 245 -0.06 -30.47 6.30
N GLU A 246 0.68 -29.91 7.25
CA GLU A 246 1.60 -28.79 6.99
C GLU A 246 2.71 -29.19 6.02
N ALA A 247 3.26 -30.40 6.17
CA ALA A 247 4.26 -30.93 5.25
C ALA A 247 3.71 -31.09 3.83
N GLU A 248 2.47 -31.58 3.69
CA GLU A 248 1.80 -31.70 2.40
C GLU A 248 1.49 -30.33 1.78
N THR A 249 0.99 -29.39 2.58
CA THR A 249 0.62 -28.04 2.15
C THR A 249 1.84 -27.26 1.65
N LYS A 250 3.02 -27.43 2.26
CA LYS A 250 4.27 -26.81 1.79
C LYS A 250 4.69 -27.27 0.40
N THR A 251 4.25 -28.45 -0.05
CA THR A 251 4.60 -28.97 -1.38
C THR A 251 3.59 -28.58 -2.46
N LYS A 252 2.36 -28.23 -2.07
CA LYS A 252 1.31 -27.82 -3.02
C LYS A 252 1.41 -26.33 -3.26
N ARG A 253 1.71 -25.96 -4.51
CA ARG A 253 1.60 -24.58 -4.97
C ARG A 253 0.35 -24.42 -5.81
N TYR A 254 -0.37 -23.34 -5.56
CA TYR A 254 -1.55 -22.97 -6.34
C TYR A 254 -1.20 -21.87 -7.33
N GLU A 255 -1.76 -21.96 -8.53
CA GLU A 255 -1.50 -21.00 -9.59
C GLU A 255 -2.33 -19.72 -9.39
N VAL A 256 -1.69 -18.56 -9.53
CA VAL A 256 -2.35 -17.26 -9.54
C VAL A 256 -2.46 -16.80 -10.99
N SER A 257 -3.70 -16.66 -11.44
CA SER A 257 -4.07 -16.21 -12.78
C SER A 257 -4.43 -14.72 -12.83
N GLU A 258 -4.57 -14.17 -14.04
CA GLU A 258 -5.09 -12.82 -14.27
C GLU A 258 -6.45 -12.59 -13.59
N ASP A 259 -7.34 -13.57 -13.61
CA ASP A 259 -8.68 -13.46 -12.99
C ASP A 259 -8.58 -13.28 -11.47
N ASN A 260 -7.61 -13.94 -10.83
CA ASN A 260 -7.39 -13.79 -9.39
C ASN A 260 -6.93 -12.38 -9.04
N VAL A 261 -6.09 -11.77 -9.89
CA VAL A 261 -5.65 -10.38 -9.73
C VAL A 261 -6.80 -9.41 -9.98
N ALA A 262 -7.61 -9.65 -11.01
CA ALA A 262 -8.78 -8.82 -11.31
C ALA A 262 -9.79 -8.78 -10.16
N GLU A 263 -10.05 -9.92 -9.53
CA GLU A 263 -10.88 -10.01 -8.33
C GLU A 263 -10.31 -9.20 -7.16
N VAL A 264 -9.00 -9.26 -6.92
CA VAL A 264 -8.35 -8.48 -5.86
C VAL A 264 -8.46 -6.99 -6.14
N VAL A 265 -8.12 -6.53 -7.34
CA VAL A 265 -8.25 -5.11 -7.70
C VAL A 265 -9.71 -4.67 -7.58
N ALA A 266 -10.67 -5.54 -7.92
CA ALA A 266 -12.09 -5.25 -7.73
C ALA A 266 -12.47 -5.06 -6.26
N MET A 267 -11.91 -5.86 -5.35
CA MET A 267 -12.13 -5.69 -3.92
C MET A 267 -11.46 -4.44 -3.35
N MET A 268 -10.22 -4.16 -3.76
CA MET A 268 -9.49 -2.96 -3.33
C MET A 268 -10.20 -1.67 -3.75
N THR A 269 -10.80 -1.66 -4.94
CA THR A 269 -11.40 -0.45 -5.54
C THR A 269 -12.92 -0.39 -5.42
N GLY A 270 -13.58 -1.52 -5.14
CA GLY A 270 -15.03 -1.68 -5.25
C GLY A 270 -15.54 -1.75 -6.70
N ILE A 271 -14.66 -1.75 -7.71
CA ILE A 271 -15.04 -1.69 -9.14
C ILE A 271 -14.90 -3.08 -9.77
N PRO A 272 -15.96 -3.70 -10.33
CA PRO A 272 -15.86 -5.02 -10.95
C PRO A 272 -14.91 -5.06 -12.16
N VAL A 273 -13.79 -5.79 -12.05
CA VAL A 273 -12.73 -5.84 -13.09
C VAL A 273 -12.84 -7.06 -14.03
N GLN A 274 -13.53 -8.12 -13.62
CA GLN A 274 -13.61 -9.42 -14.34
C GLN A 274 -14.24 -9.37 -15.74
N ARG A 275 -14.95 -8.30 -16.12
CA ARG A 275 -15.65 -8.24 -17.42
C ARG A 275 -14.84 -7.60 -18.55
N VAL A 276 -13.67 -7.03 -18.27
CA VAL A 276 -13.35 -5.71 -18.86
C VAL A 276 -12.40 -5.72 -20.08
N GLY A 277 -11.71 -6.82 -20.40
CA GLY A 277 -10.77 -6.87 -21.54
C GLY A 277 -11.38 -6.53 -22.92
N GLN A 278 -12.60 -7.02 -23.20
CA GLN A 278 -13.36 -6.68 -24.42
C GLN A 278 -14.57 -5.77 -24.15
N THR A 279 -15.13 -5.79 -22.94
CA THR A 279 -16.36 -5.03 -22.67
C THR A 279 -16.13 -3.56 -22.37
N ASP A 280 -14.97 -3.08 -21.88
CA ASP A 280 -14.83 -1.64 -21.57
C ASP A 280 -14.90 -0.78 -22.83
N SER A 281 -14.27 -1.22 -23.92
CA SER A 281 -14.37 -0.52 -25.21
C SER A 281 -15.82 -0.52 -25.71
N GLN A 282 -16.54 -1.64 -25.56
CA GLN A 282 -17.97 -1.71 -25.90
C GLN A 282 -18.85 -0.90 -24.94
N LYS A 283 -18.56 -0.89 -23.63
CA LYS A 283 -19.23 -0.12 -22.58
C LYS A 283 -19.07 1.36 -22.91
N LEU A 284 -17.85 1.81 -23.18
CA LEU A 284 -17.56 3.16 -23.62
C LEU A 284 -18.24 3.52 -24.95
N LEU A 285 -18.24 2.62 -25.94
CA LEU A 285 -18.95 2.84 -27.22
C LEU A 285 -20.45 3.05 -27.00
N ASN A 286 -21.06 2.29 -26.10
CA ASN A 286 -22.48 2.34 -25.77
C ASN A 286 -22.81 3.35 -24.64
N MET A 287 -21.84 4.16 -24.22
CA MET A 287 -22.00 5.08 -23.08
C MET A 287 -23.08 6.13 -23.32
N TYR A 288 -23.22 6.63 -24.55
CA TYR A 288 -24.26 7.60 -24.89
C TYR A 288 -25.65 7.00 -24.63
N ASP A 289 -25.92 5.82 -25.19
CA ASP A 289 -27.23 5.19 -25.10
C ASP A 289 -27.58 4.86 -23.64
N LYS A 290 -26.62 4.34 -22.88
CA LYS A 290 -26.84 3.97 -21.47
C LYS A 290 -27.08 5.16 -20.54
N VAL A 291 -26.40 6.28 -20.77
CA VAL A 291 -26.62 7.50 -19.97
C VAL A 291 -27.91 8.19 -20.42
N ALA A 292 -28.23 8.20 -21.72
CA ALA A 292 -29.44 8.79 -22.28
C ALA A 292 -30.73 8.04 -21.87
N GLU A 293 -30.66 6.73 -21.61
CA GLU A 293 -31.78 5.94 -21.05
C GLU A 293 -32.26 6.50 -19.69
N LYS A 294 -31.36 7.09 -18.89
CA LYS A 294 -31.65 7.54 -17.53
C LYS A 294 -31.72 9.06 -17.38
N ILE A 295 -31.00 9.81 -18.20
CA ILE A 295 -31.00 11.28 -18.17
C ILE A 295 -31.85 11.82 -19.31
N ILE A 296 -33.02 12.34 -18.95
CA ILE A 296 -34.03 12.81 -19.91
C ILE A 296 -33.78 14.28 -20.29
N GLY A 297 -33.80 14.59 -21.58
CA GLY A 297 -33.82 15.96 -22.09
C GLY A 297 -32.47 16.68 -22.15
N GLN A 298 -31.35 15.97 -22.00
CA GLN A 298 -29.99 16.55 -22.02
C GLN A 298 -29.08 15.99 -23.13
N ASP A 299 -29.64 15.59 -24.28
CA ASP A 299 -28.90 14.88 -25.33
C ASP A 299 -27.58 15.51 -25.76
N ASP A 300 -27.55 16.84 -25.96
CA ASP A 300 -26.33 17.54 -26.40
C ASP A 300 -25.23 17.52 -25.32
N ALA A 301 -25.62 17.62 -24.05
CA ALA A 301 -24.68 17.53 -22.93
C ALA A 301 -24.09 16.12 -22.81
N ILE A 302 -24.94 15.09 -22.92
CA ILE A 302 -24.51 13.69 -22.87
C ILE A 302 -23.58 13.37 -24.05
N LYS A 303 -23.88 13.82 -25.28
CA LYS A 303 -23.02 13.61 -26.45
C LYS A 303 -21.63 14.25 -26.29
N LYS A 304 -21.56 15.48 -25.78
CA LYS A 304 -20.29 16.18 -25.56
C LYS A 304 -19.44 15.49 -24.50
N LEU A 305 -20.09 15.09 -23.41
CA LEU A 305 -19.46 14.43 -22.28
C LEU A 305 -18.90 13.05 -22.64
N THR A 306 -19.73 12.20 -23.26
CA THR A 306 -19.33 10.85 -23.69
C THR A 306 -18.17 10.87 -24.70
N LYS A 307 -18.21 11.75 -25.70
CA LYS A 307 -17.09 11.94 -26.64
C LYS A 307 -15.79 12.38 -25.96
N ALA A 308 -15.87 13.22 -24.93
CA ALA A 308 -14.68 13.66 -24.20
C ALA A 308 -14.07 12.51 -23.40
N ILE A 309 -14.89 11.71 -22.72
CA ILE A 309 -14.45 10.56 -21.91
C ILE A 309 -13.88 9.46 -22.80
N GLN A 310 -14.56 9.12 -23.90
CA GLN A 310 -14.08 8.15 -24.89
C GLN A 310 -12.69 8.51 -25.44
N ARG A 311 -12.46 9.78 -25.81
CA ARG A 311 -11.16 10.24 -26.30
C ARG A 311 -10.04 10.08 -25.27
N THR A 312 -10.31 10.42 -24.01
CA THR A 312 -9.33 10.26 -22.94
C THR A 312 -9.02 8.79 -22.69
N ARG A 313 -10.06 7.94 -22.63
CA ARG A 313 -9.90 6.50 -22.42
C ARG A 313 -9.23 5.77 -23.59
N ALA A 314 -9.31 6.31 -24.80
CA ALA A 314 -8.56 5.83 -25.96
C ALA A 314 -7.06 6.19 -25.95
N GLY A 315 -6.55 6.81 -24.87
CA GLY A 315 -5.13 7.18 -24.75
C GLY A 315 -4.73 8.41 -25.56
N LEU A 316 -5.70 9.16 -26.10
CA LEU A 316 -5.44 10.37 -26.91
C LEU A 316 -5.25 11.64 -26.06
N LYS A 317 -5.09 11.50 -24.74
CA LYS A 317 -4.97 12.62 -23.80
C LYS A 317 -3.89 12.36 -22.76
N ASP A 318 -3.25 13.45 -22.32
CA ASP A 318 -2.24 13.48 -21.26
C ASP A 318 -2.76 12.84 -19.95
N PRO A 319 -2.07 11.81 -19.40
CA PRO A 319 -2.42 11.17 -18.13
C PRO A 319 -2.38 12.11 -16.92
N LYS A 320 -1.63 13.22 -16.98
CA LYS A 320 -1.53 14.20 -15.88
C LYS A 320 -2.77 15.10 -15.77
N LYS A 321 -3.78 14.93 -16.63
CA LYS A 321 -4.99 15.74 -16.65
C LYS A 321 -6.22 14.90 -16.28
N PRO A 322 -7.26 15.50 -15.67
CA PRO A 322 -8.50 14.81 -15.38
C PRO A 322 -9.11 14.16 -16.64
N ILE A 323 -9.80 13.03 -16.47
CA ILE A 323 -10.44 12.27 -17.57
C ILE A 323 -11.30 13.22 -18.42
N GLY A 324 -12.09 14.07 -17.77
CA GLY A 324 -12.79 15.19 -18.38
C GLY A 324 -12.89 16.34 -17.38
N SER A 325 -12.92 17.56 -17.91
CA SER A 325 -13.25 18.75 -17.12
C SER A 325 -14.48 19.37 -17.78
N PHE A 326 -15.56 19.46 -17.02
CA PHE A 326 -16.87 19.85 -17.52
C PHE A 326 -17.45 20.93 -16.63
N ILE A 327 -18.20 21.86 -17.25
CA ILE A 327 -19.01 22.86 -16.56
C ILE A 327 -20.46 22.62 -16.98
N PHE A 328 -21.30 22.26 -16.02
CA PHE A 328 -22.73 22.05 -16.25
C PHE A 328 -23.52 23.35 -16.01
N LEU A 329 -23.97 23.97 -17.10
CA LEU A 329 -24.72 25.23 -17.08
C LEU A 329 -26.23 24.97 -16.99
N GLY A 330 -26.95 25.85 -16.27
CA GLY A 330 -28.41 25.77 -16.10
C GLY A 330 -28.88 26.13 -14.69
N PRO A 331 -30.19 26.29 -14.44
CA PRO A 331 -30.72 26.49 -13.10
C PRO A 331 -30.65 25.21 -12.24
N THR A 332 -30.89 25.33 -10.93
CA THR A 332 -31.02 24.17 -10.03
C THR A 332 -32.21 23.30 -10.46
N GLY A 333 -32.09 21.98 -10.32
CA GLY A 333 -33.17 21.05 -10.63
C GLY A 333 -33.22 20.57 -12.09
N VAL A 334 -32.38 21.08 -12.99
CA VAL A 334 -32.35 20.63 -14.41
C VAL A 334 -31.68 19.27 -14.62
N GLY A 335 -31.14 18.64 -13.57
CA GLY A 335 -30.52 17.31 -13.64
C GLY A 335 -28.98 17.30 -13.72
N LYS A 336 -28.29 18.40 -13.39
CA LYS A 336 -26.81 18.45 -13.40
C LYS A 336 -26.17 17.44 -12.45
N THR A 337 -26.64 17.41 -11.20
CA THR A 337 -26.18 16.48 -10.17
C THR A 337 -26.52 15.05 -10.54
N GLU A 338 -27.70 14.84 -11.13
CA GLU A 338 -28.12 13.51 -11.57
C GLU A 338 -27.24 12.98 -12.70
N LEU A 339 -26.87 13.83 -13.67
CA LEU A 339 -25.92 13.45 -14.71
C LEU A 339 -24.53 13.10 -14.14
N ALA A 340 -24.06 13.80 -13.11
CA ALA A 340 -22.80 13.48 -12.44
C ALA A 340 -22.86 12.14 -11.69
N LYS A 341 -23.96 11.87 -10.97
CA LYS A 341 -24.20 10.59 -10.27
C LYS A 341 -24.30 9.43 -11.24
N GLU A 342 -25.07 9.59 -12.32
CA GLU A 342 -25.23 8.52 -13.30
C GLU A 342 -23.92 8.23 -14.05
N LEU A 343 -23.09 9.25 -14.25
CA LEU A 343 -21.75 9.07 -14.78
C LEU A 343 -20.83 8.32 -13.82
N ALA A 344 -20.90 8.61 -12.52
CA ALA A 344 -20.17 7.85 -11.50
C ALA A 344 -20.60 6.38 -11.48
N ARG A 345 -21.92 6.11 -11.47
CA ARG A 345 -22.48 4.75 -11.60
C ARG A 345 -22.01 4.06 -12.87
N PHE A 346 -22.07 4.74 -14.02
CA PHE A 346 -21.69 4.11 -15.28
C PHE A 346 -20.20 3.77 -15.34
N MET A 347 -19.35 4.68 -14.85
CA MET A 347 -17.90 4.56 -14.94
C MET A 347 -17.28 3.67 -13.86
N PHE A 348 -17.88 3.64 -12.67
CA PHE A 348 -17.30 3.02 -11.48
C PHE A 348 -18.24 2.00 -10.81
N ASP A 349 -19.43 1.77 -11.37
CA ASP A 349 -20.46 0.87 -10.84
C ASP A 349 -20.83 1.16 -9.36
N SER A 350 -20.59 2.40 -8.89
CA SER A 350 -20.83 2.86 -7.52
C SER A 350 -21.30 4.32 -7.47
N ASP A 351 -22.23 4.61 -6.56
CA ASP A 351 -22.66 5.98 -6.21
C ASP A 351 -21.65 6.72 -5.34
N ASP A 352 -20.85 5.98 -4.58
CA ASP A 352 -19.90 6.52 -3.61
C ASP A 352 -18.62 7.02 -4.27
N SER A 353 -18.44 6.73 -5.57
CA SER A 353 -17.33 7.23 -6.39
C SER A 353 -17.55 8.68 -6.90
N LEU A 354 -18.26 9.49 -6.11
CA LEU A 354 -18.53 10.90 -6.40
C LEU A 354 -18.20 11.78 -5.19
N ILE A 355 -17.14 12.57 -5.31
CA ILE A 355 -16.82 13.62 -4.33
C ILE A 355 -17.61 14.87 -4.72
N GLN A 356 -18.49 15.32 -3.82
CA GLN A 356 -19.24 16.56 -3.96
C GLN A 356 -18.66 17.63 -3.03
N ILE A 357 -18.30 18.78 -3.60
CA ILE A 357 -17.82 19.94 -2.85
C ILE A 357 -18.83 21.07 -3.06
N ASP A 358 -19.42 21.59 -1.98
CA ASP A 358 -20.36 22.71 -2.05
C ASP A 358 -19.59 24.04 -2.12
N MET A 359 -19.60 24.69 -3.28
CA MET A 359 -18.94 25.98 -3.48
C MET A 359 -19.56 27.10 -2.63
N SER A 360 -20.77 26.94 -2.10
CA SER A 360 -21.40 27.90 -1.19
C SER A 360 -20.61 28.05 0.11
N GLU A 361 -19.95 26.98 0.56
CA GLU A 361 -19.08 26.99 1.75
C GLU A 361 -17.79 27.80 1.54
N TYR A 362 -17.42 28.06 0.28
CA TYR A 362 -16.21 28.80 -0.11
C TYR A 362 -16.48 30.26 -0.50
N MET A 363 -17.71 30.76 -0.28
CA MET A 363 -18.07 32.14 -0.60
C MET A 363 -17.47 33.15 0.39
N GLU A 364 -17.21 32.74 1.63
CA GLU A 364 -16.61 33.63 2.63
C GLU A 364 -15.08 33.66 2.49
N LYS A 365 -14.51 34.87 2.42
CA LYS A 365 -13.06 35.09 2.27
C LYS A 365 -12.20 34.41 3.35
N PHE A 366 -12.79 34.05 4.50
CA PHE A 366 -12.09 33.44 5.63
C PHE A 366 -12.17 31.90 5.66
N ALA A 367 -13.03 31.29 4.82
CA ALA A 367 -13.23 29.84 4.78
C ALA A 367 -12.21 29.10 3.87
N VAL A 368 -11.29 29.83 3.22
CA VAL A 368 -10.33 29.30 2.23
C VAL A 368 -8.87 29.36 2.74
N SER A 369 -8.65 29.34 4.05
CA SER A 369 -7.29 29.31 4.64
C SER A 369 -6.79 27.91 4.93
#